data_AF-A0A6H9WNK2-F1
#
_entry.id   AF-A0A6H9WNK2-F1
#
_cell.length_a   1.000
_cell.length_b   1.000
_cell.length_c   1.000
_cell.angle_alpha   90.00
_cell.angle_beta   90.00
_cell.angle_gamma   90.00
#
_symmetry.space_group_name_H-M   'P 1'
#
loop_
_entity.id
_entity.type
_entity.pdbx_description
1 polymer ?
#
loop_
_entity_poly.entity_id
_entity_poly.type
_entity_poly.pdbx_seq_one_letter_code
_entity_poly.pdbx_strand_id
1 'polypeptide(L)'
;MSAPRATIATAVRFTLQTLADDHPGHSVEVRVPPYGAVQCIEGPRHTRGTPPNVIETDAATWLELASGRLLWAEALSSGLVDASGARAHLDGMLPIPGLHRVRRGQPNK
;
A
#
# COMPACT_ATOMS: atom_id res chain seq x y z
N MET A 1 -15.85 11.40 13.34
CA MET A 1 -14.69 12.29 13.57
C MET A 1 -13.49 11.69 12.85
N SER A 2 -12.80 12.48 12.01
CA SER A 2 -11.56 12.02 11.37
C SER A 2 -10.40 12.08 12.37
N ALA A 3 -9.44 11.16 12.26
CA ALA A 3 -8.26 11.16 13.12
C ALA A 3 -7.39 12.41 12.90
N PRO A 4 -6.57 12.84 13.89
CA PRO A 4 -5.65 13.96 13.71
C PRO A 4 -4.68 13.72 12.54
N ARG A 5 -4.35 14.79 11.78
CA ARG A 5 -3.43 14.72 10.63
C ARG A 5 -2.10 14.06 10.97
N ALA A 6 -1.54 14.36 12.15
CA ALA A 6 -0.29 13.76 12.60
C ALA A 6 -0.41 12.23 12.79
N THR A 7 -1.54 11.76 13.31
CA THR A 7 -1.84 10.33 13.46
C THR A 7 -1.92 9.64 12.10
N ILE A 8 -2.64 10.24 11.14
CA ILE A 8 -2.74 9.72 9.77
C ILE A 8 -1.36 9.67 9.12
N ALA A 9 -0.60 10.76 9.22
CA ALA A 9 0.73 10.85 8.63
C ALA A 9 1.68 9.78 9.20
N THR A 10 1.64 9.54 10.52
CA THR A 10 2.44 8.48 11.15
C THR A 10 2.00 7.10 10.71
N ALA A 11 0.70 6.82 10.66
CA ALA A 11 0.18 5.53 10.22
C ALA A 11 0.57 5.24 8.76
N VAL A 12 0.41 6.21 7.86
CA VAL A 12 0.78 6.07 6.44
C VAL A 12 2.28 5.81 6.30
N ARG A 13 3.14 6.63 6.92
CA ARG A 13 4.59 6.45 6.80
C ARG A 13 5.06 5.12 7.38
N PHE A 14 4.52 4.73 8.53
CA PHE A 14 4.85 3.45 9.16
C PHE A 14 4.49 2.29 8.22
N THR A 15 3.26 2.26 7.73
CA THR A 15 2.79 1.18 6.85
C THR A 15 3.50 1.15 5.49
N LEU A 16 3.79 2.30 4.89
CA LEU A 16 4.63 2.35 3.68
C LEU A 16 6.03 1.78 3.95
N GLN A 17 6.66 2.17 5.06
CA GLN A 17 7.98 1.64 5.41
C GLN A 17 7.94 0.13 5.63
N THR A 18 6.93 -0.39 6.35
CA THR A 18 6.78 -1.83 6.55
C THR A 18 6.63 -2.59 5.23
N LEU A 19 5.85 -2.07 4.27
CA LEU A 19 5.77 -2.68 2.93
C LEU A 19 7.15 -2.75 2.27
N ALA A 20 7.95 -1.67 2.35
CA ALA A 20 9.27 -1.62 1.74
C ALA A 20 10.29 -2.52 2.45
N ASP A 21 10.17 -2.68 3.78
CA ASP A 21 11.02 -3.58 4.57
C ASP A 21 10.69 -5.05 4.29
N ASP A 22 9.40 -5.39 4.17
CA ASP A 22 8.93 -6.76 3.86
C ASP A 22 9.21 -7.15 2.40
N HIS A 23 9.16 -6.17 1.49
CA HIS A 23 9.36 -6.36 0.05
C HIS A 23 10.42 -5.38 -0.49
N PRO A 24 11.70 -5.55 -0.13
CA PRO A 24 12.75 -4.60 -0.53
C PRO A 24 12.93 -4.55 -2.04
N GLY A 25 13.29 -3.37 -2.54
CA GLY A 25 13.57 -3.18 -3.96
C GLY A 25 13.34 -1.76 -4.44
N HIS A 26 13.43 -1.58 -5.75
CA HIS A 26 13.37 -0.26 -6.39
C HIS A 26 12.60 -0.26 -7.71
N SER A 27 11.84 -1.33 -7.96
CA SER A 27 11.12 -1.51 -9.22
C SER A 27 9.78 -0.81 -9.23
N VAL A 28 9.16 -0.65 -8.05
CA VAL A 28 7.85 -0.04 -7.86
C VAL A 28 7.94 1.07 -6.82
N GLU A 29 7.36 2.22 -7.14
CA GLU A 29 7.21 3.34 -6.21
C GLU A 29 5.75 3.42 -5.76
N VAL A 30 5.50 3.37 -4.45
CA VAL A 30 4.17 3.54 -3.87
C VAL A 30 4.08 4.92 -3.23
N ARG A 31 3.08 5.71 -3.62
CA ARG A 31 2.89 7.11 -3.23
C ARG A 31 1.57 7.30 -2.52
N VAL A 32 1.61 8.00 -1.39
CA VAL A 32 0.43 8.39 -0.62
C VAL A 32 0.54 9.88 -0.28
N PRO A 33 0.30 10.78 -1.24
CA PRO A 33 0.40 12.22 -1.00
C PRO A 33 -0.66 12.70 0.00
N PRO A 34 -0.33 13.68 0.86
CA PRO A 34 0.97 14.36 1.00
C PRO A 34 1.92 13.69 2.00
N TYR A 35 1.67 12.45 2.41
CA TYR A 35 2.27 11.87 3.62
C TYR A 35 3.57 11.12 3.40
N GLY A 36 3.78 10.50 2.23
CA GLY A 36 5.03 9.83 1.92
C GLY A 36 5.00 9.01 0.63
N ALA A 37 6.17 8.47 0.29
CA ALA A 37 6.36 7.50 -0.78
C ALA A 37 7.51 6.55 -0.40
N VAL A 38 7.46 5.32 -0.91
CA VAL A 38 8.54 4.33 -0.75
C VAL A 38 8.80 3.62 -2.07
N GLN A 39 10.01 3.09 -2.21
CA GLN A 39 10.35 2.14 -3.26
C GLN A 39 10.38 0.72 -2.67
N CYS A 40 9.82 -0.22 -3.41
CA CYS A 40 9.74 -1.62 -3.02
C CYS A 40 9.79 -2.52 -4.26
N ILE A 41 9.79 -3.83 -4.01
CA ILE A 41 9.75 -4.91 -4.99
C ILE A 41 11.04 -5.00 -5.83
N GLU A 42 11.68 -6.16 -5.76
CA GLU A 42 12.84 -6.47 -6.58
C GLU A 42 12.52 -6.50 -8.08
N GLY A 43 13.54 -6.25 -8.89
CA GLY A 43 13.41 -6.27 -10.34
C GLY A 43 14.33 -5.27 -11.02
N PRO A 44 14.41 -5.31 -12.36
CA PRO A 44 15.21 -4.37 -13.13
C PRO A 44 14.77 -2.93 -12.88
N ARG A 45 15.78 -2.10 -12.64
CA ARG A 45 15.66 -0.65 -12.63
C ARG A 45 15.07 -0.18 -13.96
N HIS A 46 14.23 0.85 -13.92
CA HIS A 46 13.76 1.47 -15.16
C HIS A 46 14.93 1.90 -16.01
N THR A 47 14.92 1.48 -17.26
CA THR A 47 15.85 1.93 -18.28
C THR A 47 15.20 3.08 -19.04
N ARG A 48 16.03 3.91 -19.70
CA ARG A 48 15.53 5.01 -20.53
C ARG A 48 14.46 4.49 -21.52
N GLY A 49 13.25 5.05 -21.46
CA GLY A 49 12.14 4.70 -22.36
C GLY A 49 11.05 3.82 -21.74
N THR A 50 11.28 3.16 -20.60
CA THR A 50 10.20 2.46 -19.86
C THR A 50 9.62 3.37 -18.79
N PRO A 51 8.30 3.64 -18.76
CA PRO A 51 7.69 4.43 -17.71
C PRO A 51 7.90 3.77 -16.35
N PRO A 52 8.05 4.56 -15.28
CA PRO A 52 8.24 4.01 -13.95
C PRO A 52 7.00 3.23 -13.50
N ASN A 53 7.19 2.14 -12.74
CA ASN A 53 6.06 1.48 -12.09
C ASN A 53 5.70 2.30 -10.85
N VAL A 54 4.57 2.98 -10.90
CA VAL A 54 4.09 3.86 -9.84
C VAL A 54 2.69 3.42 -9.43
N ILE A 55 2.47 3.37 -8.13
CA ILE A 55 1.17 3.17 -7.51
C ILE A 55 0.89 4.41 -6.68
N GLU A 56 -0.22 5.10 -6.94
CA GLU A 56 -0.62 6.29 -6.21
C GLU A 56 -2.05 6.17 -5.70
N THR A 57 -2.28 6.59 -4.46
CA THR A 57 -3.59 6.53 -3.80
C THR A 57 -3.67 7.55 -2.65
N ASP A 58 -4.88 7.86 -2.19
CA ASP A 58 -5.06 8.65 -0.97
C ASP A 58 -4.78 7.83 0.31
N ALA A 59 -4.65 8.55 1.44
CA ALA A 59 -4.31 7.96 2.74
C ALA A 59 -5.38 7.05 3.33
N ALA A 60 -6.68 7.33 3.11
CA ALA A 60 -7.73 6.48 3.61
C ALA A 60 -7.70 5.14 2.88
N THR A 61 -7.68 5.17 1.55
CA THR A 61 -7.59 3.98 0.70
C THR A 61 -6.34 3.15 1.04
N TRP A 62 -5.17 3.78 1.18
CA TRP A 62 -3.94 3.10 1.59
C TRP A 62 -4.07 2.39 2.94
N LEU A 63 -4.64 3.05 3.96
CA LEU A 63 -4.76 2.45 5.29
C LEU A 63 -5.81 1.33 5.33
N GLU A 64 -6.87 1.39 4.52
CA GLU A 64 -7.81 0.28 4.36
C GLU A 64 -7.14 -0.94 3.69
N LEU A 65 -6.32 -0.72 2.64
CA LEU A 65 -5.52 -1.75 1.98
C LEU A 65 -4.49 -2.38 2.93
N ALA A 66 -3.66 -1.54 3.57
CA ALA A 66 -2.60 -1.98 4.48
C ALA A 66 -3.14 -2.77 5.68
N SER A 67 -4.36 -2.49 6.13
CA SER A 67 -5.01 -3.20 7.25
C SER A 67 -5.96 -4.32 6.83
N GLY A 68 -6.16 -4.53 5.53
CA GLY A 68 -6.98 -5.62 4.98
C GLY A 68 -8.48 -5.38 5.06
N ARG A 69 -8.90 -4.12 5.18
CA ARG A 69 -10.32 -3.71 5.14
C ARG A 69 -10.82 -3.43 3.72
N LEU A 70 -9.91 -3.17 2.79
CA LEU A 70 -10.17 -3.07 1.36
C LEU A 70 -9.24 -4.05 0.64
N LEU A 71 -9.78 -4.80 -0.33
CA LEU A 71 -8.94 -5.69 -1.14
C LEU A 71 -8.26 -4.91 -2.27
N TRP A 72 -7.06 -5.34 -2.64
CA TRP A 72 -6.30 -4.74 -3.74
C TRP A 72 -7.08 -4.72 -5.05
N ALA A 73 -7.64 -5.86 -5.46
CA ALA A 73 -8.43 -5.97 -6.69
C ALA A 73 -9.67 -5.06 -6.68
N GLU A 74 -10.32 -4.90 -5.52
CA GLU A 74 -11.48 -4.01 -5.37
C GLU A 74 -11.05 -2.54 -5.54
N ALA A 75 -9.96 -2.13 -4.92
CA ALA A 75 -9.43 -0.77 -5.02
C ALA A 75 -9.06 -0.40 -6.47
N LEU A 76 -8.40 -1.30 -7.20
CA LEU A 76 -8.08 -1.13 -8.62
C LEU A 76 -9.35 -1.02 -9.47
N SER A 77 -10.28 -1.98 -9.33
CA SER A 77 -11.51 -2.01 -10.14
C SER A 77 -12.41 -0.79 -9.90
N SER A 78 -12.32 -0.19 -8.71
CA SER A 78 -13.08 1.00 -8.31
C SER A 78 -12.37 2.32 -8.65
N GLY A 79 -11.16 2.27 -9.23
CA GLY A 79 -10.37 3.46 -9.55
C GLY A 79 -9.89 4.24 -8.31
N LEU A 80 -9.82 3.60 -7.15
CA LEU A 80 -9.31 4.21 -5.91
C LEU A 80 -7.77 4.25 -5.87
N VAL A 81 -7.14 3.41 -6.70
CA VAL A 81 -5.69 3.35 -6.87
C VAL A 81 -5.37 3.61 -8.33
N ASP A 82 -4.44 4.52 -8.58
CA ASP A 82 -3.80 4.67 -9.89
C ASP A 82 -2.54 3.80 -9.93
N ALA A 83 -2.50 2.86 -10.87
CA ALA A 83 -1.40 1.93 -11.05
C ALA A 83 -0.89 2.04 -12.49
N SER A 84 0.32 2.57 -12.63
CA SER A 84 0.94 2.84 -13.92
C SER A 84 2.24 2.05 -14.07
N GLY A 85 2.41 1.37 -15.20
CA GLY A 85 3.55 0.50 -15.48
C GLY A 85 3.25 -0.99 -15.31
N ALA A 86 3.93 -1.83 -16.10
CA ALA A 86 3.61 -3.26 -16.23
C ALA A 86 3.75 -4.08 -14.93
N ARG A 87 4.41 -3.54 -13.91
CA ARG A 87 4.61 -4.20 -12.61
C ARG A 87 4.05 -3.40 -11.43
N ALA A 88 3.23 -2.39 -11.68
CA ALA A 88 2.57 -1.63 -10.62
C ALA A 88 1.44 -2.45 -9.97
N HIS A 89 1.78 -3.48 -9.21
CA HIS A 89 0.83 -4.29 -8.45
C HIS A 89 1.36 -4.66 -7.06
N LEU A 90 0.44 -4.86 -6.11
CA LEU A 90 0.72 -5.28 -4.73
C LEU A 90 0.01 -6.61 -4.37
N ASP A 91 -0.38 -7.39 -5.38
CA ASP A 91 -1.03 -8.69 -5.18
C ASP A 91 -0.20 -9.60 -4.27
N GLY A 92 -0.83 -10.11 -3.21
CA GLY A 92 -0.17 -10.98 -2.23
C GLY A 92 0.79 -10.27 -1.25
N MET A 93 0.95 -8.95 -1.35
CA MET A 93 1.78 -8.12 -0.45
C MET A 93 0.94 -7.35 0.59
N LEU A 94 -0.39 -7.41 0.43
CA LEU A 94 -1.36 -6.79 1.32
C LEU A 94 -2.34 -7.86 1.85
N PRO A 95 -2.85 -7.72 3.09
CA PRO A 95 -2.53 -6.66 4.05
C PRO A 95 -1.15 -6.84 4.68
N ILE A 96 -0.64 -5.77 5.29
CA ILE A 96 0.64 -5.83 6.01
C ILE A 96 0.49 -6.78 7.21
N PRO A 97 1.40 -7.75 7.39
CA PRO A 97 1.38 -8.66 8.53
C PRO A 97 1.30 -7.93 9.87
N GLY A 98 0.51 -8.46 10.81
CA GLY A 98 0.33 -7.87 12.14
C GLY A 98 -0.57 -6.62 12.22
N LEU A 99 -1.00 -6.02 11.11
CA LEU A 99 -2.00 -4.93 11.10
C LEU A 99 -3.44 -5.41 10.94
N HIS A 100 -3.64 -6.66 10.55
CA HIS A 100 -4.96 -7.25 10.50
C HIS A 100 -5.55 -7.33 11.92
N ARG A 101 -6.80 -6.90 12.07
CA ARG A 101 -7.52 -7.10 13.33
C ARG A 101 -7.79 -8.59 13.48
N VAL A 102 -7.15 -9.25 14.45
CA VAL A 102 -7.70 -10.49 15.01
C VAL A 102 -9.12 -10.16 15.43
N ARG A 103 -10.13 -10.72 14.77
CA ARG A 103 -11.51 -10.64 15.24
C ARG A 103 -11.55 -11.30 16.62
N ARG A 104 -11.43 -10.50 17.70
CA ARG A 104 -11.74 -11.00 19.04
C ARG A 104 -13.24 -11.32 19.07
N GLY A 105 -13.56 -12.60 18.93
CA GLY A 105 -14.84 -13.20 19.31
C GLY A 105 -15.78 -13.54 18.15
N GLN A 106 -15.93 -14.83 17.88
CA GLN A 106 -17.15 -15.52 18.31
C GLN A 106 -16.82 -16.97 18.68
N PRO A 107 -17.14 -17.43 19.91
CA PRO A 107 -17.05 -18.84 20.27
C PRO A 107 -18.24 -19.63 19.68
N ASN A 108 -18.13 -20.96 19.81
CA ASN A 108 -19.09 -22.05 19.54
C ASN A 108 -18.87 -22.71 18.15
N LYS A 109 -18.42 -23.95 18.04
CA LYS A 109 -18.74 -25.15 18.85
C LYS A 109 -17.48 -25.95 19.22
#